data_AF-A0A7L8D325-F1
#
_entry.id   AF-A0A7L8D325-F1
#
_cell.length_a   1.000
_cell.length_b   1.000
_cell.length_c   1.000
_cell.angle_alpha   90.00
_cell.angle_beta   90.00
_cell.angle_gamma   90.00
#
_symmetry.space_group_name_H-M   'P 1'
#
loop_
_entity.id
_entity.type
_entity.pdbx_description
1 polymer ?
#
loop_
_entity_poly.entity_id
_entity_poly.type
_entity_poly.pdbx_seq_one_letter_code
_entity_poly.pdbx_strand_id
1 'polypeptide(L)'
;MPIHQNVDGFGVAVGPTDLDKLRGGDAQNDIRNNGTVTGNHADNVTSGTNTLTGNAFADATGINTVIQNSGSNVLVQNAMIVNVQFADPGL
;
A
#
# COMPACT_ATOMS: atom_id res chain seq x y z
N MET A 1 8.89 -36.44 -13.71
CA MET A 1 9.97 -35.65 -13.09
C MET A 1 10.26 -34.47 -14.00
N PRO A 2 10.10 -33.21 -13.59
CA PRO A 2 10.51 -32.08 -14.41
C PRO A 2 12.05 -31.99 -14.41
N ILE A 3 12.60 -31.69 -15.58
CA ILE A 3 14.03 -31.58 -15.87
C ILE A 3 14.48 -30.16 -15.50
N HIS A 4 15.35 -30.03 -14.50
CA HIS A 4 16.02 -28.77 -14.18
C HIS A 4 17.13 -28.54 -15.21
N GLN A 5 16.79 -27.88 -16.33
CA GLN A 5 17.76 -27.57 -17.38
C GLN A 5 18.74 -26.51 -16.86
N ASN A 6 20.02 -26.89 -16.74
CA ASN A 6 21.09 -25.95 -16.47
C ASN A 6 21.41 -25.20 -17.78
N VAL A 7 21.20 -23.89 -17.80
CA VAL A 7 21.61 -23.04 -18.93
C VAL A 7 23.00 -22.51 -18.60
N ASP A 8 23.98 -22.82 -19.45
CA ASP A 8 25.37 -22.38 -19.26
C ASP A 8 25.44 -20.85 -19.14
N GLY A 9 25.98 -20.37 -18.01
CA GLY A 9 26.07 -18.96 -17.67
C GLY A 9 25.02 -18.45 -16.66
N PHE A 10 23.92 -19.16 -16.42
CA PHE A 10 22.84 -18.73 -15.51
C PHE A 10 22.67 -19.60 -14.26
N GLY A 11 23.37 -20.74 -14.18
CA GLY A 11 23.29 -21.66 -13.04
C GLY A 11 22.02 -22.52 -13.04
N VAL A 12 21.82 -23.26 -11.94
CA VAL A 12 20.72 -24.21 -11.81
C VAL A 12 19.41 -23.47 -11.55
N ALA A 13 18.37 -23.78 -12.33
CA ALA A 13 17.03 -23.24 -12.14
C ALA A 13 16.49 -23.59 -10.74
N VAL A 14 15.98 -22.58 -10.03
CA VAL A 14 15.35 -22.76 -8.71
C VAL A 14 14.05 -23.54 -8.88
N GLY A 15 13.84 -24.58 -8.06
CA GLY A 15 12.63 -25.40 -8.13
C GLY A 15 11.36 -24.63 -7.73
N PRO A 16 10.17 -25.01 -8.22
CA PRO A 16 8.91 -24.30 -7.96
C PRO A 16 8.60 -24.13 -6.46
N THR A 17 8.92 -25.13 -5.64
CA THR A 17 8.73 -25.09 -4.18
C THR A 17 9.66 -24.10 -3.49
N ASP A 18 10.86 -23.90 -4.01
CA ASP A 18 11.81 -22.94 -3.44
C ASP A 18 11.52 -21.52 -3.95
N LEU A 19 11.03 -21.38 -5.20
CA LEU A 19 10.45 -20.13 -5.70
C LEU A 19 9.21 -19.71 -4.89
N ASP A 20 8.35 -20.64 -4.52
CA ASP A 20 7.14 -20.37 -3.71
C ASP A 20 7.47 -19.81 -2.31
N LYS A 21 8.63 -20.19 -1.74
CA LYS A 21 9.14 -19.61 -0.49
C LYS A 21 9.75 -18.21 -0.69
N LEU A 22 10.34 -17.94 -1.86
CA LEU A 22 10.99 -16.68 -2.17
C LEU A 22 10.03 -15.57 -2.61
N ARG A 23 8.83 -15.92 -3.12
CA ARG A 23 7.81 -14.97 -3.58
C ARG A 23 7.00 -14.27 -2.48
N GLY A 24 7.59 -14.07 -1.30
CA GLY A 24 6.96 -13.36 -0.18
C GLY A 24 5.86 -14.17 0.51
N GLY A 25 6.12 -15.46 0.76
CA GLY A 25 5.19 -16.39 1.40
C GLY A 25 4.76 -15.97 2.81
N ASP A 26 3.45 -16.09 3.04
CA ASP A 26 2.68 -15.86 4.28
C ASP A 26 2.78 -14.44 4.89
N ALA A 27 2.38 -13.43 4.11
CA ALA A 27 2.21 -12.08 4.62
C ALA A 27 0.94 -11.99 5.48
N GLN A 28 1.08 -12.09 6.81
CA GLN A 28 0.01 -11.72 7.73
C GLN A 28 -0.12 -10.19 7.78
N ASN A 29 -1.09 -9.67 7.02
CA ASN A 29 -1.39 -8.25 6.92
C ASN A 29 -2.56 -7.91 7.86
N ASP A 30 -2.29 -7.15 8.92
CA ASP A 30 -3.30 -6.77 9.90
C ASP A 30 -3.28 -5.27 10.16
N ILE A 31 -4.45 -4.65 10.09
CA ILE A 31 -4.67 -3.25 10.41
C ILE A 31 -5.65 -3.19 11.57
N ARG A 32 -5.16 -2.76 12.74
CA ARG A 32 -6.02 -2.38 13.87
C ARG A 32 -6.14 -0.87 13.90
N ASN A 33 -7.33 -0.38 13.56
CA ASN A 33 -7.60 1.04 13.48
C ASN A 33 -8.87 1.36 14.27
N ASN A 34 -8.66 1.77 15.52
CA ASN A 34 -9.72 2.08 16.45
C ASN A 34 -9.64 3.56 16.80
N GLY A 35 -10.77 4.24 16.74
CA GLY A 35 -10.86 5.60 17.25
C GLY A 35 -12.29 6.00 17.52
N THR A 36 -12.41 6.92 18.47
CA THR A 36 -13.69 7.39 19.00
C THR A 36 -13.63 8.91 19.06
N VAL A 37 -14.69 9.57 18.62
CA VAL A 37 -14.86 11.02 18.79
C VAL A 37 -16.13 11.22 19.62
N THR A 38 -15.97 11.45 20.92
CA THR A 38 -17.08 11.56 21.87
C THR A 38 -16.90 12.76 22.79
N GLY A 39 -18.00 13.32 23.30
CA GLY A 39 -17.96 14.52 24.13
C GLY A 39 -17.70 15.80 23.35
N ASN A 40 -17.88 15.76 22.03
CA ASN A 40 -17.59 16.89 21.17
C ASN A 40 -18.73 17.92 21.22
N HIS A 41 -18.35 19.19 21.33
CA HIS A 41 -19.23 20.33 21.20
C HIS A 41 -18.51 21.37 20.34
N ALA A 42 -19.18 21.86 19.31
CA ALA A 42 -18.58 22.68 18.27
C ALA A 42 -19.51 23.85 17.97
N ASP A 43 -19.18 25.01 18.50
CA ASP A 43 -19.93 26.26 18.30
C ASP A 43 -19.06 27.28 17.55
N ASN A 44 -19.73 28.13 16.75
CA ASN A 44 -19.08 29.19 15.96
C ASN A 44 -17.98 28.69 14.99
N VAL A 45 -18.13 27.47 14.48
CA VAL A 45 -17.11 26.83 13.63
C VAL A 45 -17.17 27.36 12.19
N THR A 46 -16.06 27.94 11.75
CA THR A 46 -15.78 28.16 10.33
C THR A 46 -14.86 27.05 9.85
N SER A 47 -15.35 26.18 8.95
CA SER A 47 -14.54 25.12 8.36
C SER A 47 -13.79 25.63 7.12
N GLY A 48 -12.56 25.17 6.94
CA GLY A 48 -11.76 25.45 5.74
C GLY A 48 -12.18 24.59 4.55
N THR A 49 -11.67 24.93 3.36
CA THR A 49 -11.82 24.06 2.19
C THR A 49 -10.70 23.03 2.15
N ASN A 50 -11.04 21.89 1.56
CA ASN A 50 -10.12 20.77 1.40
C ASN A 50 -9.60 20.75 -0.04
N THR A 51 -8.97 21.84 -0.47
CA THR A 51 -8.77 22.07 -1.91
C THR A 51 -7.38 21.61 -2.36
N LEU A 52 -7.34 20.67 -3.28
CA LEU A 52 -6.17 20.38 -4.11
C LEU A 52 -6.35 21.08 -5.44
N THR A 53 -5.41 21.94 -5.81
CA THR A 53 -5.45 22.69 -7.07
C THR A 53 -4.12 22.60 -7.79
N GLY A 54 -4.16 22.77 -9.12
CA GLY A 54 -3.01 22.94 -10.00
C GLY A 54 -1.95 21.86 -9.90
N ASN A 55 -1.89 20.93 -10.86
CA ASN A 55 -0.78 19.97 -10.96
C ASN A 55 -0.46 19.24 -9.63
N ALA A 56 -1.44 19.11 -8.73
CA ALA A 56 -1.20 18.66 -7.35
C ALA A 56 -0.54 17.27 -7.29
N PHE A 57 -0.76 16.47 -8.34
CA PHE A 57 -0.09 15.19 -8.59
C PHE A 57 0.38 15.06 -10.04
N ALA A 58 0.64 16.18 -10.73
CA ALA A 58 1.27 16.08 -12.04
C ALA A 58 2.60 15.34 -11.88
N ASP A 59 2.88 14.41 -12.80
CA ASP A 59 4.07 13.55 -12.79
C ASP A 59 4.22 12.64 -11.56
N ALA A 60 3.17 12.47 -10.74
CA ALA A 60 3.25 11.59 -9.59
C ALA A 60 3.28 10.11 -10.01
N THR A 61 4.36 9.41 -9.68
CA THR A 61 4.54 7.98 -9.95
C THR A 61 4.52 7.16 -8.67
N GLY A 62 4.03 5.92 -8.73
CA GLY A 62 3.91 5.05 -7.55
C GLY A 62 2.57 5.26 -6.83
N ILE A 63 2.58 5.15 -5.50
CA ILE A 63 1.36 5.23 -4.69
C ILE A 63 1.29 6.59 -4.01
N ASN A 64 0.24 7.34 -4.33
CA ASN A 64 -0.06 8.61 -3.70
C ASN A 64 -1.28 8.43 -2.81
N THR A 65 -1.19 8.85 -1.54
CA THR A 65 -2.33 8.86 -0.62
C THR A 65 -2.56 10.25 -0.08
N VAL A 66 -3.83 10.63 -0.07
CA VAL A 66 -4.28 11.97 0.30
C VAL A 66 -5.49 11.76 1.19
N ILE A 67 -5.48 12.38 2.36
CA ILE A 67 -6.58 12.18 3.30
C ILE A 67 -7.35 13.46 3.53
N GLN A 68 -6.85 14.49 4.20
CA GLN A 68 -7.49 15.80 4.25
C GLN A 68 -8.97 15.85 4.73
N ASN A 69 -9.12 16.30 5.97
CA ASN A 69 -10.38 16.56 6.64
C ASN A 69 -10.56 18.05 6.87
N SER A 70 -11.73 18.57 6.52
CA SER A 70 -12.14 19.90 6.92
C SER A 70 -13.37 19.80 7.81
N GLY A 71 -13.30 20.34 9.01
CA GLY A 71 -14.42 20.42 9.94
C GLY A 71 -13.98 20.20 11.40
N SER A 72 -14.87 20.52 12.34
CA SER A 72 -14.69 20.17 13.75
C SER A 72 -15.18 18.75 14.01
N ASN A 73 -14.65 18.12 15.04
CA ASN A 73 -15.09 16.79 15.50
C ASN A 73 -14.78 15.65 14.51
N VAL A 74 -13.76 15.83 13.67
CA VAL A 74 -13.37 14.83 12.68
C VAL A 74 -12.24 13.97 13.23
N LEU A 75 -12.47 12.66 13.24
CA LEU A 75 -11.43 11.65 13.33
C LEU A 75 -11.10 11.19 11.91
N VAL A 76 -9.85 11.40 11.51
CA VAL A 76 -9.31 10.85 10.27
C VAL A 76 -8.47 9.65 10.61
N GLN A 77 -8.80 8.53 9.95
CA GLN A 77 -8.04 7.31 10.08
C GLN A 77 -7.75 6.76 8.69
N ASN A 78 -6.49 6.80 8.29
CA ASN A 78 -6.01 6.06 7.13
C ASN A 78 -5.09 4.97 7.62
N ALA A 79 -5.33 3.76 7.15
CA ALA A 79 -4.43 2.65 7.36
C ALA A 79 -4.41 1.86 6.06
N MET A 80 -3.22 1.77 5.48
CA MET A 80 -2.98 1.14 4.19
C MET A 80 -1.80 0.19 4.36
N ILE A 81 -2.01 -1.06 3.99
CA ILE A 81 -0.93 -2.03 3.79
C ILE A 81 -0.72 -2.16 2.28
N VAL A 82 0.53 -2.00 1.83
CA VAL A 82 0.92 -2.19 0.44
C VAL A 82 1.90 -3.36 0.38
N ASN A 83 1.49 -4.43 -0.31
CA ASN A 83 2.35 -5.55 -0.66
C ASN A 83 2.72 -5.44 -2.14
N VAL A 84 4.00 -5.19 -2.43
CA VAL A 84 4.50 -5.13 -3.80
C VAL A 84 5.31 -6.38 -4.08
N GLN A 85 4.88 -7.16 -5.08
CA GLN A 85 5.63 -8.27 -5.64
C GLN A 85 5.97 -7.91 -7.08
N PHE A 86 7.26 -7.88 -7.38
CA PHE A 86 7.73 -7.74 -8.76
C PHE A 86 7.85 -9.15 -9.34
N ALA A 87 7.04 -9.48 -10.35
CA ALA A 87 7.33 -10.62 -11.19
C ALA A 87 8.45 -10.24 -12.16
N ASP A 88 9.37 -11.17 -12.42
CA ASP A 88 10.34 -11.02 -13.50
C ASP A 88 9.57 -10.77 -14.81
N PRO A 89 9.81 -9.68 -15.56
CA PRO A 89 9.07 -9.36 -16.79
C PRO A 89 9.38 -10.30 -17.98
N GLY A 90 9.97 -11.49 -17.75
CA GLY A 90 10.60 -12.30 -18.78
C GLY A 90 10.42 -13.82 -18.71
N LEU A 91 9.29 -14.36 -18.23
CA LEU A 91 8.90 -15.76 -18.45
C LEU A 91 7.46 -15.90 -18.94
#